data_AF-A0A520IR28-F1
#
_entry.id   AF-A0A520IR28-F1
#
_cell.length_a   1.000
_cell.length_b   1.000
_cell.length_c   1.000
_cell.angle_alpha   90.00
_cell.angle_beta   90.00
_cell.angle_gamma   90.00
#
_symmetry.space_group_name_H-M   'P 1'
#
loop_
_entity.id
_entity.type
_entity.pdbx_description
1 polymer ?
#
loop_
_entity_poly.entity_id
_entity_poly.type
_entity_poly.pdbx_seq_one_letter_code
_entity_poly.pdbx_strand_id
1 'polypeptide(L)' 'MKTNLIRTGQVLDGKEILAVELFNTKGTYVKIYNYGAIINKFIVKNAHGNEQDIVLGFEDIDG' A
#
# COMPACT_ATOMS: atom_id res chain seq x y z
N MET A 1 -1.28 14.75 -6.69
CA MET A 1 -0.82 13.48 -6.10
C MET A 1 -0.63 13.72 -4.62
N LYS A 2 -1.19 12.87 -3.75
CA LYS A 2 -1.01 12.96 -2.29
C LYS A 2 -0.21 11.76 -1.84
N THR A 3 0.71 11.99 -0.90
CA THR A 3 1.52 10.94 -0.28
C THR A 3 1.29 10.96 1.22
N ASN A 4 1.37 9.78 1.84
CA ASN A 4 1.27 9.63 3.29
C ASN A 4 2.26 8.56 3.75
N LEU A 5 3.06 8.86 4.76
CA LEU A 5 4.01 7.92 5.36
C LEU A 5 3.39 7.32 6.62
N ILE A 6 3.37 6.01 6.71
CA ILE A 6 2.85 5.24 7.83
C ILE A 6 4.01 4.53 8.53
N ARG A 7 4.12 4.78 9.84
CA ARG A 7 4.95 4.00 10.77
C ARG A 7 4.21 2.70 11.07
N THR A 8 4.74 1.56 10.67
CA THR A 8 4.06 0.28 10.93
C THR A 8 4.29 -0.21 12.35
N GLY A 9 5.34 0.28 13.02
CA GLY A 9 5.78 -0.25 14.32
C GLY A 9 6.48 -1.61 14.24
N GLN A 10 6.48 -2.27 13.07
CA GLN A 10 7.13 -3.55 12.87
C GLN A 10 8.62 -3.37 12.55
N VAL A 11 9.45 -4.17 13.22
CA VAL A 11 10.91 -4.09 13.12
C VAL A 11 11.47 -5.43 12.65
N LEU A 12 12.23 -5.41 11.57
CA LEU A 12 12.94 -6.56 11.03
C LEU A 12 14.43 -6.19 10.90
N ASP A 13 15.31 -7.05 11.39
CA ASP A 13 16.77 -6.84 11.39
C ASP A 13 17.20 -5.47 11.96
N GLY A 14 16.52 -5.02 13.01
CA GLY A 14 16.79 -3.74 13.67
C GLY A 14 16.35 -2.50 12.87
N LYS A 15 15.59 -2.67 11.78
CA LYS A 15 15.05 -1.57 10.97
C LYS A 15 13.52 -1.61 10.97
N GLU A 16 12.90 -0.45 11.14
CA GLU A 16 11.45 -0.32 11.03
C GLU A 16 11.01 -0.49 9.56
N ILE A 17 9.99 -1.30 9.36
CA ILE A 17 9.27 -1.38 8.09
C ILE A 17 8.31 -0.19 8.02
N LEU A 18 8.40 0.59 6.95
CA LEU A 18 7.54 1.75 6.70
C LEU A 18 6.60 1.44 5.56
N ALA A 19 5.39 1.99 5.61
CA ALA A 19 4.49 2.00 4.47
C ALA A 19 4.36 3.41 3.90
N VAL A 20 4.29 3.50 2.58
CA VAL A 20 3.96 4.73 1.85
C VAL A 20 2.66 4.50 1.11
N GLU A 21 1.71 5.39 1.33
CA GLU A 21 0.45 5.44 0.60
C GLU A 21 0.49 6.55 -0.44
N LEU A 22 0.08 6.23 -1.66
CA LEU A 22 0.06 7.13 -2.80
C LEU A 22 -1.37 7.22 -3.34
N PHE A 23 -1.86 8.45 -3.51
CA PHE A 23 -3.14 8.73 -4.13
C PHE A 23 -2.94 9.59 -5.37
N ASN A 24 -3.43 9.12 -6.52
CA ASN A 24 -3.44 9.93 -7.75
C ASN A 24 -4.74 10.75 -7.86
N THR A 25 -4.79 11.65 -8.84
CA THR A 25 -5.96 12.51 -9.09
C THR A 25 -7.15 11.79 -9.71
N LYS A 26 -7.00 10.52 -10.09
CA LYS A 26 -8.02 9.69 -10.72
C LYS A 26 -8.65 8.68 -9.76
N GLY A 27 -8.30 8.72 -8.47
CA GLY A 27 -8.83 7.83 -7.44
C GLY A 27 -8.11 6.48 -7.32
N THR A 28 -6.94 6.34 -7.94
CA THR A 28 -6.06 5.19 -7.69
C THR A 28 -5.33 5.36 -6.36
N TYR A 29 -5.28 4.28 -5.58
CA TYR A 29 -4.53 4.18 -4.34
C TYR A 29 -3.52 3.03 -4.41
N VAL A 30 -2.31 3.26 -3.93
CA VAL A 30 -1.28 2.21 -3.77
C VAL A 30 -0.64 2.32 -2.39
N LYS A 31 -0.47 1.19 -1.70
CA LYS A 31 0.30 1.07 -0.46
C LYS A 31 1.53 0.22 -0.70
N ILE A 32 2.71 0.77 -0.38
CA ILE A 32 4.00 0.13 -0.64
C ILE A 32 4.80 0.06 0.65
N TYR A 33 5.31 -1.12 1.00
CA TYR A 33 6.26 -1.28 2.09
C TYR A 33 7.69 -1.01 1.61
N ASN A 34 8.52 -0.36 2.43
CA ASN A 34 9.95 -0.19 2.14
C ASN A 34 10.75 -1.50 2.24
N TYR A 35 10.15 -2.55 2.79
CA TYR A 35 10.67 -3.91 2.79
C TYR A 35 10.40 -4.55 1.42
N GLY A 36 11.47 -4.78 0.64
CA GLY A 36 11.38 -5.40 -0.69
C GLY A 36 10.59 -4.61 -1.74
N ALA A 37 10.18 -3.37 -1.44
CA ALA A 37 9.27 -2.57 -2.26
C ALA A 37 7.93 -3.28 -2.55
N ILE A 38 7.41 -4.04 -1.58
CA ILE A 38 6.18 -4.82 -1.73
C ILE A 38 4.99 -3.89 -1.92
N ILE A 39 4.26 -4.06 -3.02
CA ILE A 39 2.93 -3.46 -3.22
C ILE A 39 1.92 -4.30 -2.44
N ASN A 40 1.46 -3.79 -1.30
CA ASN A 40 0.52 -4.48 -0.42
C ASN A 40 -0.94 -4.27 -0.80
N LYS A 41 -1.27 -3.08 -1.35
CA LYS A 41 -2.60 -2.77 -1.88
C LYS A 41 -2.47 -1.96 -3.15
N PHE A 42 -3.33 -2.23 -4.12
CA PHE A 42 -3.44 -1.45 -5.34
C PHE A 42 -4.92 -1.35 -5.72
N ILE A 43 -5.57 -0.27 -5.28
CA ILE A 43 -6.99 -0.03 -5.50
C ILE A 43 -7.19 0.84 -6.75
N VAL A 44 -8.00 0.33 -7.69
CA VAL A 44 -8.41 1.03 -8.92
C VAL A 44 -9.92 1.02 -9.07
N LYS A 45 -10.46 1.97 -9.84
CA LYS A 45 -11.86 1.95 -10.27
C LYS A 45 -11.99 1.13 -11.55
N ASN A 46 -12.86 0.12 -11.53
CA ASN A 46 -13.16 -0.69 -12.71
C ASN A 46 -14.16 0.02 -13.66
N ALA A 47 -14.52 -0.63 -14.76
CA ALA A 47 -15.42 -0.07 -15.77
C ALA A 47 -16.84 0.25 -15.25
N HIS A 48 -17.25 -0.37 -14.13
CA HIS A 48 -18.52 -0.11 -13.46
C HIS A 48 -18.41 1.01 -12.40
N GLY A 49 -17.22 1.59 -12.23
CA GLY A 49 -16.94 2.62 -11.22
C GLY A 49 -16.65 2.08 -9.83
N ASN A 50 -16.62 0.75 -9.64
CA ASN A 50 -16.37 0.11 -8.35
C ASN A 50 -14.87 0.06 -8.06
N GLU A 51 -14.50 0.30 -6.80
CA GLU A 51 -13.12 0.16 -6.34
C GLU A 51 -12.79 -1.32 -6.11
N GLN A 52 -11.60 -1.72 -6.58
CA GLN A 52 -11.12 -3.09 -6.47
C GLN A 52 -9.62 -3.10 -6.20
N ASP A 53 -9.20 -3.91 -5.23
CA ASP A 53 -7.78 -4.25 -5.08
C ASP A 53 -7.38 -5.28 -6.14
N ILE A 54 -6.36 -4.96 -6.93
CA ILE A 54 -5.92 -5.78 -8.07
C ILE A 54 -4.65 -6.58 -7.79
N VAL A 55 -4.12 -6.51 -6.57
CA VAL A 55 -2.99 -7.32 -6.14
C VAL A 55 -3.42 -8.32 -5.08
N LEU A 56 -2.74 -9.47 -5.06
CA LEU A 56 -2.82 -10.39 -3.93
C LEU A 56 -1.86 -9.91 -2.85
N GLY A 57 -2.26 -10.09 -1.60
CA GLY A 57 -1.46 -9.67 -0.45
C GLY A 57 -2.09 -10.12 0.85
N PHE A 58 -1.47 -9.65 1.92
CA PHE A 58 -1.84 -9.86 3.31
C PHE A 58 -2.51 -8.59 3.87
N GLU A 59 -3.23 -8.69 4.99
CA GLU A 59 -3.87 -7.51 5.58
C GLU A 59 -2.83 -6.50 6.05
N ASP A 60 -1.74 -7.00 6.64
CA ASP A 60 -0.58 -6.25 7.07
C ASP A 60 0.73 -6.97 6.71
N ILE A 61 1.82 -6.67 7.40
CA ILE A 61 3.14 -7.27 7.15
C ILE A 61 3.33 -8.59 7.93
N ASP A 62 2.48 -8.86 8.92
CA ASP A 62 2.53 -10.06 9.76
C ASP A 62 1.70 -11.21 9.17
N GLY A 63 0.70 -10.91 8.34
CA GLY A 63 -0.08 -11.88 7.55
C GLY A 63 -1.58 -11.74 7.70
#